data_AF-A0A265NEK2-F1
#
_entry.id   AF-A0A265NEK2-F1
#
_cell.length_a   1.000
_cell.length_b   1.000
_cell.length_c   1.000
_cell.angle_alpha   90.00
_cell.angle_beta   90.00
_cell.angle_gamma   90.00
#
_symmetry.space_group_name_H-M   'P 1'
#
loop_
_entity.id
_entity.type
_entity.pdbx_description
1 polymer ?
#
loop_
_entity_poly.entity_id
_entity_poly.type
_entity_poly.pdbx_seq_one_letter_code
_entity_poly.pdbx_strand_id
1 'polypeptide(L)'
;MDVISFNPSDYHVLFFPNEENNKKAAYMDAILDLKAKYPEEFSGVKATEKEIDESAYPLNKNKPVLLIKKNGQTIAYLSGEKSKGKIMEYLEMTMKKNEETVMD
;
A
#
# COMPACT_ATOMS: atom_id res chain seq x y z
N MET A 1 14.05 1.62 9.61
CA MET A 1 12.86 0.75 9.41
C MET A 1 12.65 0.65 7.92
N ASP A 2 12.62 -0.56 7.37
CA ASP A 2 12.48 -0.74 5.92
C ASP A 2 11.03 -0.46 5.51
N VAL A 3 10.83 0.51 4.62
CA VAL A 3 9.50 0.84 4.10
C VAL A 3 9.37 0.27 2.69
N ILE A 4 8.25 -0.38 2.40
CA ILE A 4 7.92 -0.82 1.05
C ILE A 4 7.04 0.25 0.41
N SER A 5 7.57 0.90 -0.62
CA SER A 5 6.81 1.90 -1.39
C SER A 5 6.64 1.49 -2.84
N PHE A 6 5.47 1.79 -3.42
CA PHE A 6 5.23 1.66 -4.85
C PHE A 6 4.23 2.70 -5.37
N ASN A 7 4.30 3.00 -6.67
CA ASN A 7 3.49 4.03 -7.30
C ASN A 7 2.68 3.47 -8.48
N PRO A 8 1.56 2.79 -8.21
CA PRO A 8 0.67 2.33 -9.27
C PRO A 8 -0.15 3.51 -9.79
N SER A 9 -0.15 3.71 -11.11
CA SER A 9 -0.85 4.83 -11.75
C SER A 9 -0.53 6.19 -11.08
N ASP A 10 -1.52 6.90 -10.52
CA ASP A 10 -1.37 8.20 -9.85
C ASP A 10 -1.38 8.10 -8.30
N TYR A 11 -1.28 6.88 -7.78
CA TYR A 11 -1.22 6.62 -6.35
C TYR A 11 0.23 6.44 -5.88
N HIS A 12 0.45 6.74 -4.61
CA HIS A 12 1.67 6.40 -3.89
C HIS A 12 1.29 5.58 -2.66
N VAL A 13 1.68 4.31 -2.69
CA VAL A 13 1.42 3.34 -1.62
C VAL A 13 2.69 3.20 -0.78
N LEU A 14 2.53 3.32 0.53
CA LEU A 14 3.58 3.22 1.54
C LEU A 14 3.16 2.19 2.57
N PHE A 15 3.95 1.13 2.71
CA PHE A 15 3.77 0.11 3.73
C PHE A 15 4.93 0.14 4.72
N PHE A 16 4.60 0.43 5.98
CA PHE A 16 5.51 0.44 7.11
C PHE A 16 5.30 -0.85 7.91
N PRO A 17 6.15 -1.88 7.72
CA PRO A 17 6.07 -3.13 8.44
C PRO A 17 6.51 -2.94 9.89
N ASN A 18 5.70 -3.34 10.87
CA ASN A 18 6.13 -3.34 12.26
C ASN A 18 7.26 -4.35 12.53
N GLU A 19 8.00 -4.14 13.61
CA GLU A 19 9.05 -5.05 14.07
C GLU A 19 8.49 -6.42 14.52
N GLU A 20 7.23 -6.47 14.98
CA GLU A 20 6.56 -7.74 15.29
C GLU A 20 6.13 -8.48 14.02
N ASN A 21 6.96 -9.45 13.62
CA ASN A 21 6.83 -10.28 12.41
C ASN A 21 5.46 -10.93 12.16
N ASN A 22 4.65 -11.18 13.19
CA ASN A 22 3.38 -11.90 13.03
C ASN A 22 2.26 -11.06 12.39
N LYS A 23 2.27 -9.73 12.56
CA LYS A 23 1.18 -8.86 12.08
C LYS A 23 1.42 -8.32 10.66
N LYS A 24 2.64 -8.42 10.12
CA LYS A 24 2.99 -7.97 8.77
C LYS A 24 2.67 -8.99 7.66
N ALA A 25 2.46 -10.26 8.00
CA ALA A 25 2.26 -11.34 7.02
C ALA A 25 1.06 -11.06 6.10
N ALA A 26 -0.10 -10.70 6.65
CA ALA A 26 -1.29 -10.41 5.85
C ALA A 26 -1.11 -9.22 4.89
N TYR A 27 -0.32 -8.22 5.27
CA TYR A 27 0.01 -7.08 4.41
C TYR A 27 0.96 -7.47 3.29
N MET A 28 2.00 -8.23 3.60
CA MET A 28 2.95 -8.72 2.61
C MET A 28 2.26 -9.63 1.59
N ASP A 29 1.46 -10.58 2.07
CA ASP A 29 0.69 -11.49 1.20
C ASP A 29 -0.27 -10.72 0.30
N ALA A 30 -0.93 -9.67 0.82
CA ALA A 30 -1.79 -8.82 0.00
C ALA A 30 -0.99 -8.07 -1.08
N ILE A 31 0.18 -7.52 -0.76
CA ILE A 31 1.02 -6.82 -1.74
C ILE A 31 1.54 -7.79 -2.82
N LEU A 32 1.92 -9.01 -2.44
CA LEU A 32 2.36 -10.05 -3.38
C LEU A 32 1.23 -10.52 -4.30
N ASP A 33 0.05 -10.77 -3.74
CA ASP A 33 -1.15 -11.13 -4.52
C ASP A 33 -1.53 -10.00 -5.48
N LEU A 34 -1.48 -8.75 -5.03
CA LEU A 34 -1.77 -7.58 -5.85
C LEU A 34 -0.79 -7.49 -7.03
N LYS A 35 0.51 -7.71 -6.78
CA LYS A 35 1.53 -7.77 -7.83
C LYS A 35 1.28 -8.91 -8.82
N ALA A 36 0.85 -10.07 -8.33
CA ALA A 36 0.51 -11.21 -9.19
C ALA A 36 -0.74 -10.95 -10.02
N LYS A 37 -1.72 -10.20 -9.49
CA LYS A 37 -2.98 -9.88 -10.16
C LYS A 37 -2.85 -8.74 -11.17
N TYR A 38 -1.98 -7.75 -10.91
CA TYR A 38 -1.76 -6.58 -11.76
C TYR A 38 -0.29 -6.42 -12.18
N PRO A 39 0.33 -7.43 -12.82
CA PRO A 39 1.76 -7.41 -13.09
C PRO A 39 2.20 -6.24 -13.98
N GLU A 40 1.32 -5.78 -14.89
CA GLU A 40 1.59 -4.66 -15.79
C GLU A 40 1.68 -3.31 -15.06
N GLU A 41 0.77 -3.06 -14.11
CA GLU A 41 0.77 -1.86 -13.26
C GLU A 41 1.98 -1.83 -12.30
N PHE A 42 2.59 -3.00 -12.05
CA PHE A 42 3.83 -3.15 -11.29
C PHE A 42 5.10 -3.14 -12.14
N SER A 43 5.02 -3.14 -13.48
CA SER A 43 6.19 -3.19 -14.35
C SER A 43 7.12 -1.97 -14.21
N GLY A 44 6.58 -0.82 -13.80
CA GLY A 44 7.32 0.40 -13.45
C GLY A 44 7.55 0.61 -11.96
N VAL A 45 7.03 -0.28 -11.11
CA VAL A 45 7.11 -0.16 -9.66
C VAL A 45 8.48 -0.60 -9.17
N LYS A 46 9.27 0.36 -8.67
CA LYS A 46 10.45 0.06 -7.86
C LYS A 46 10.02 0.00 -6.40
N ALA A 47 9.93 -1.21 -5.86
CA ALA A 47 9.97 -1.40 -4.41
C ALA A 47 11.28 -0.78 -3.93
N THR A 48 11.19 0.37 -3.27
CA THR A 48 12.36 1.07 -2.76
C THR A 48 12.30 0.94 -1.26
N GLU A 49 13.27 0.23 -0.67
CA GLU A 49 13.57 0.38 0.75
C GLU A 49 14.10 1.80 0.93
N LYS A 50 13.27 2.66 1.50
CA LYS A 50 13.66 4.02 1.85
C LYS A 50 13.64 4.18 3.36
N GLU A 51 14.70 4.76 3.89
CA GLU A 51 14.61 5.46 5.17
C GLU A 51 13.74 6.70 4.95
N ILE A 52 12.52 6.65 5.46
CA ILE A 52 11.59 7.77 5.42
C ILE A 52 11.61 8.43 6.79
N ASP A 53 11.56 9.77 6.82
CA ASP A 53 11.35 10.50 8.07
C ASP A 53 10.00 10.10 8.69
N GLU A 54 10.06 9.28 9.73
CA GLU A 54 8.91 8.77 10.46
C GLU A 54 8.08 9.90 11.09
N SER A 55 8.69 11.05 11.39
CA SER A 55 8.01 12.19 12.01
C SER A 55 6.99 12.86 11.08
N ALA A 56 7.14 12.66 9.77
CA ALA A 56 6.21 13.17 8.77
C ALA A 56 4.89 12.37 8.69
N TYR A 57 4.76 11.28 9.46
CA TYR A 57 3.64 10.36 9.39
C TYR A 57 3.13 9.99 10.78
N PRO A 58 1.81 9.79 10.97
CA PRO A 58 1.24 9.38 12.25
C PRO A 58 1.47 7.88 12.52
N LEU A 59 2.74 7.43 12.53
CA LEU A 59 3.12 6.04 12.66
C LEU A 59 3.02 5.56 14.10
N ASN A 60 2.52 4.34 14.28
CA ASN A 60 2.61 3.60 15.53
C ASN A 60 3.61 2.46 15.35
N LYS A 61 4.79 2.55 15.98
CA LYS A 61 5.89 1.60 15.83
C LYS A 61 5.53 0.14 16.16
N ASN A 62 4.47 -0.06 16.94
CA ASN A 62 4.00 -1.38 17.36
C ASN A 62 3.01 -2.02 16.38
N LYS A 63 2.63 -1.33 15.29
CA LYS A 63 1.58 -1.76 14.37
C LYS A 63 2.00 -1.57 12.92
N PRO A 64 1.69 -2.54 12.03
CA PRO A 64 1.90 -2.32 10.62
C PRO A 64 1.00 -1.16 10.16
N VAL A 65 1.50 -0.34 9.24
CA VAL A 65 0.76 0.77 8.66
C VAL A 65 0.81 0.70 7.15
N LEU A 66 -0.36 0.78 6.51
CA LEU A 66 -0.49 0.98 5.07
C LEU A 66 -1.11 2.36 4.84
N LEU A 67 -0.43 3.15 4.03
CA LEU A 67 -0.83 4.50 3.69
C LEU A 67 -0.91 4.62 2.18
N ILE A 68 -2.04 5.11 1.67
CA ILE A 68 -2.26 5.33 0.25
C ILE A 68 -2.48 6.81 0.05
N LYS A 69 -1.65 7.41 -0.80
CA LYS A 69 -1.78 8.79 -1.24
C LYS A 69 -2.20 8.86 -2.69
N LYS A 70 -2.97 9.88 -3.05
CA LYS A 70 -3.27 10.28 -4.42
C LYS A 70 -2.95 11.77 -4.55
N ASN A 71 -2.11 12.15 -5.50
CA ASN A 71 -1.69 13.56 -5.67
C ASN A 71 -1.19 14.22 -4.36
N GLY A 72 -0.43 13.46 -3.55
CA GLY A 72 0.13 13.92 -2.27
C GLY A 72 -0.82 13.89 -1.07
N GLN A 73 -2.13 13.69 -1.27
CA GLN A 73 -3.13 13.62 -0.20
C GLN A 73 -3.35 12.18 0.23
N THR A 74 -3.38 11.92 1.55
CA THR A 74 -3.70 10.60 2.10
C THR A 74 -5.19 10.31 1.90
N ILE A 75 -5.51 9.27 1.13
CA ILE A 75 -6.88 8.83 0.88
C ILE A 75 -7.27 7.59 1.69
N ALA A 76 -6.27 6.81 2.13
CA ALA A 76 -6.49 5.69 3.02
C ALA A 76 -5.33 5.53 4.01
N TYR A 77 -5.69 5.19 5.24
CA TYR A 77 -4.77 4.90 6.32
C TYR A 77 -5.28 3.66 7.05
N LEU A 78 -4.50 2.58 7.01
CA LEU A 78 -4.76 1.36 7.75
C LEU A 78 -3.63 1.16 8.74
N SER A 79 -3.99 0.88 10.00
CA SER A 79 -3.03 0.55 11.04
C SER A 79 -3.48 -0.66 11.84
N GLY A 80 -2.51 -1.47 12.27
CA GLY A 80 -2.72 -2.63 13.12
C GLY A 80 -3.12 -3.86 12.34
N GLU A 81 -3.63 -4.85 13.06
CA GLU A 81 -4.06 -6.10 12.46
C GLU A 81 -5.30 -5.89 11.58
N LYS A 82 -5.19 -6.30 10.32
CA LYS A 82 -6.26 -6.26 9.32
C LYS A 82 -6.25 -7.58 8.55
N SER A 83 -7.43 -8.04 8.15
CA SER A 83 -7.52 -9.22 7.29
C SER A 83 -6.91 -8.92 5.92
N LYS A 84 -6.29 -9.94 5.31
CA LYS A 84 -5.75 -9.86 3.94
C LYS A 84 -6.79 -9.32 2.95
N GLY A 85 -8.04 -9.79 3.04
CA GLY A 85 -9.15 -9.31 2.20
C GLY A 85 -9.39 -7.81 2.35
N LYS A 86 -9.41 -7.29 3.58
CA LYS A 86 -9.59 -5.84 3.81
C LYS A 86 -8.43 -5.03 3.26
N ILE A 87 -7.20 -5.53 3.40
CA ILE A 87 -6.00 -4.88 2.85
C ILE A 87 -6.07 -4.85 1.31
N MET A 88 -6.43 -5.97 0.70
CA MET A 88 -6.62 -6.11 -0.75
C MET A 88 -7.67 -5.14 -1.30
N GLU A 89 -8.81 -4.95 -0.63
CA GLU A 89 -9.83 -3.98 -1.06
C GLU A 89 -9.24 -2.59 -1.31
N TYR A 90 -8.44 -2.07 -0.37
CA TYR A 90 -7.81 -0.75 -0.51
C TYR A 90 -6.71 -0.73 -1.56
N LEU A 91 -5.94 -1.80 -1.65
CA LEU A 91 -4.86 -1.93 -2.61
C LEU A 91 -5.39 -2.03 -4.05
N GLU A 92 -6.50 -2.73 -4.28
CA GLU A 92 -7.12 -2.83 -5.61
C GLU A 92 -7.69 -1.50 -6.08
N MET A 93 -8.12 -0.62 -5.17
CA MET A 93 -8.55 0.75 -5.53
C MET A 93 -7.42 1.57 -6.17
N THR A 94 -6.15 1.22 -5.92
CA THR A 94 -5.01 1.92 -6.53
C THR A 94 -4.63 1.35 -7.89
N MET A 95 -5.20 0.21 -8.29
CA MET A 95 -4.91 -0.50 -9.54
C MET A 95 -6.03 -0.38 -10.56
N LYS A 96 -7.27 -0.21 -10.10
CA LYS A 96 -8.40 0.11 -10.96
C LYS A 96 -8.14 1.50 -11.56
N LYS A 97 -7.76 1.57 -12.83
CA LYS A 97 -8.04 2.76 -13.65
C LYS A 97 -9.51 3.10 -13.41
N ASN A 98 -9.82 4.36 -13.14
CA ASN A 98 -11.21 4.81 -13.14
C ASN A 98 -11.85 4.35 -14.46
N GLU A 99 -12.61 3.26 -14.44
CA GLU A 99 -13.66 3.00 -15.42
C GLU A 99 -14.80 3.96 -15.10
N GLU A 100 -14.55 5.25 -15.32
CA GLU A 100 -15.58 6.26 -15.58
C GLU A 100 -15.39 6.75 -17.00
N THR A 101 -15.82 5.93 -17.95
CA THR A 101 -16.13 6.25 -19.34
C THR A 101 -16.84 4.98 -19.82
N VAL A 102 -18.12 4.93 -20.17
CA VAL A 102 -19.10 5.89 -20.70
C VAL A 102 -20.47 5.27 -20.36
N MET A 103 -21.40 6.03 -19.81
CA MET A 103 -22.83 5.67 -19.91
C MET A 103 -23.33 6.27 -21.23
N ASP A 104 -24.01 5.42 -22.00
CA ASP A 104 -24.61 5.65 -23.34
C ASP A 104 -25.25 7.02 -23.58
#